data_AF-A0A956IXG5-F1
#
_entry.id   AF-A0A956IXG5-F1
#
_cell.length_a   1.000
_cell.length_b   1.000
_cell.length_c   1.000
_cell.angle_alpha   90.00
_cell.angle_beta   90.00
_cell.angle_gamma   90.00
#
_symmetry.space_group_name_H-M   'P 1'
#
loop_
_entity.id
_entity.type
_entity.pdbx_description
1 polymer ?
#
loop_
_entity_poly.entity_id
_entity_poly.type
_entity_poly.pdbx_seq_one_letter_code
_entity_poly.pdbx_strand_id
1 'polypeptide(L)' 'MAKSKQPAPPKENLVVGSKVKEVIRAAELRSDGNLVEAVSNKVHDLLAAAIERCKANNRSTVRPHDL' A
#
# COMPACT_ATOMS: atom_id res chain seq x y z
N MET A 1 -25.21 -16.57 11.05
CA MET A 1 -24.80 -16.06 9.71
C MET A 1 -23.28 -15.89 9.72
N ALA A 2 -22.53 -16.91 9.28
CA ALA A 2 -21.07 -16.86 9.24
C ALA A 2 -20.65 -16.06 8.00
N LYS A 3 -20.08 -14.87 8.19
CA LYS A 3 -19.44 -14.13 7.10
C LYS A 3 -18.20 -14.91 6.69
N SER A 4 -18.24 -15.48 5.48
CA SER A 4 -17.12 -16.10 4.81
C SER A 4 -15.95 -15.12 4.72
N LYS A 5 -14.84 -15.48 5.37
CA LYS A 5 -13.57 -14.76 5.28
C LYS A 5 -13.04 -14.98 3.87
N GLN A 6 -13.30 -14.02 2.97
CA GLN A 6 -12.74 -14.06 1.62
C GLN A 6 -11.21 -14.16 1.71
N PRO A 7 -10.56 -15.04 0.94
CA PRO A 7 -9.11 -15.05 0.85
C PRO A 7 -8.67 -13.66 0.37
N ALA A 8 -7.70 -13.08 1.07
CA ALA A 8 -7.15 -11.78 0.68
C ALA A 8 -6.73 -11.87 -0.79
N PRO A 9 -7.15 -10.94 -1.67
CA PRO A 9 -6.73 -10.95 -3.06
C PRO A 9 -5.19 -10.95 -3.12
N PRO A 10 -4.59 -11.59 -4.14
CA PRO A 10 -3.14 -11.51 -4.35
C PRO A 10 -2.74 -10.04 -4.26
N LYS A 11 -1.70 -9.72 -3.47
CA LYS A 11 -1.26 -8.34 -3.25
C LYS A 11 -0.82 -7.76 -4.59
N GLU A 12 -1.76 -7.16 -5.30
CA GLU A 12 -1.51 -6.51 -6.56
C GLU A 12 -0.57 -5.33 -6.35
N ASN A 13 0.23 -5.05 -7.36
CA ASN A 13 1.20 -3.99 -7.30
C ASN A 13 0.48 -2.64 -7.34
N LEU A 14 0.49 -1.90 -6.23
CA LEU A 14 -0.20 -0.61 -6.11
C LEU A 14 0.65 0.55 -6.66
N VAL A 15 1.89 0.29 -7.04
CA VAL A 15 2.84 1.32 -7.47
C VAL A 15 3.32 1.12 -8.89
N VAL A 16 3.46 2.23 -9.61
CA VAL A 16 4.04 2.24 -10.95
C VAL A 16 5.56 2.10 -10.82
N GLY A 17 6.09 0.90 -11.11
CA GLY A 17 7.51 0.59 -10.94
C GLY A 17 8.45 1.57 -11.64
N SER A 18 8.09 2.10 -12.81
CA SER A 18 8.88 3.11 -13.52
C SER A 18 9.05 4.39 -12.71
N LYS A 19 7.99 4.85 -12.01
CA LYS A 19 8.04 6.03 -11.15
C LYS A 19 8.88 5.81 -9.91
N VAL A 20 8.80 4.62 -9.32
CA VAL A 20 9.68 4.23 -8.20
C VAL A 20 11.14 4.30 -8.62
N LYS A 21 11.48 3.74 -9.79
CA LYS A 21 12.85 3.75 -10.32
C LYS A 21 13.34 5.15 -10.69
N GLU A 22 12.47 6.02 -11.23
CA GLU A 22 12.79 7.42 -11.51
C GLU A 22 13.20 8.18 -10.25
N VAL A 23 12.45 8.05 -9.14
CA VAL A 23 12.78 8.71 -7.86
C VAL A 23 14.13 8.26 -7.31
N ILE A 24 14.44 6.97 -7.43
CA ILE A 24 15.71 6.41 -6.94
C ILE A 24 16.89 6.88 -7.80
N ARG A 25 16.71 6.93 -9.13
CA ARG A 25 17.70 7.46 -10.06
C ARG A 25 17.96 8.95 -9.84
N ALA A 26 16.92 9.72 -9.54
CA ALA A 26 17.05 11.15 -9.20
C ALA A 26 17.86 11.36 -7.92
N ALA A 27 17.88 10.38 -7.02
CA ALA A 27 18.74 10.34 -5.85
C ALA A 27 20.14 9.73 -6.12
N GLU A 28 20.52 9.52 -7.38
CA GLU A 28 21.79 8.92 -7.81
C GLU A 28 22.02 7.47 -7.30
N LEU A 29 20.94 6.77 -6.94
CA LEU A 29 20.98 5.41 -6.42
C LEU A 29 20.52 4.39 -7.48
N ARG A 30 20.79 3.10 -7.21
CA ARG A 30 20.32 1.97 -8.01
C ARG A 30 19.19 1.24 -7.28
N SER A 31 18.17 0.82 -8.01
CA SER A 31 17.04 0.06 -7.49
C SER A 31 17.29 -1.44 -7.61
N ASP A 32 17.05 -2.19 -6.54
CA ASP A 32 17.00 -3.65 -6.58
C ASP A 32 15.77 -4.16 -7.37
N GLY A 33 15.86 -5.39 -7.89
CA GLY A 33 14.77 -6.04 -8.64
C GLY A 33 13.48 -6.21 -7.83
N ASN A 34 13.62 -6.46 -6.52
CA ASN A 34 12.49 -6.72 -5.61
C ASN A 34 11.97 -5.45 -4.92
N LEU A 35 12.60 -4.29 -5.18
CA LEU A 35 12.26 -3.06 -4.49
C LEU A 35 10.83 -2.58 -4.78
N VAL A 36 10.36 -2.76 -6.02
CA VAL A 36 8.99 -2.35 -6.40
C VAL A 36 7.95 -3.14 -5.61
N GLU A 37 8.17 -4.44 -5.44
CA GLU A 37 7.29 -5.30 -4.63
C GLU A 37 7.33 -4.92 -3.15
N ALA A 38 8.52 -4.67 -2.60
CA ALA A 38 8.69 -4.23 -1.22
C ALA A 38 7.97 -2.89 -0.94
N VAL A 39 8.06 -1.93 -1.87
CA VAL A 39 7.33 -0.66 -1.78
C VAL A 39 5.82 -0.90 -1.84
N SER A 40 5.34 -1.73 -2.78
CA SER A 40 3.92 -2.07 -2.87
C SER A 40 3.38 -2.67 -1.57
N ASN A 41 4.11 -3.62 -0.98
CA ASN A 41 3.76 -4.23 0.29
C ASN A 41 3.62 -3.18 1.41
N LYS A 42 4.54 -2.21 1.46
CA LYS A 42 4.52 -1.15 2.47
C LYS A 42 3.34 -0.19 2.28
N VAL A 43 2.96 0.09 1.03
CA VAL A 43 1.75 0.87 0.71
C VAL A 43 0.49 0.13 1.13
N HIS A 44 0.42 -1.18 0.91
CA HIS A 44 -0.69 -2.02 1.41
C HIS A 44 -0.83 -1.93 2.93
N ASP A 45 0.27 -2.06 3.67
CA ASP A 45 0.26 -2.01 5.13
C ASP A 45 -0.18 -0.63 5.65
N LEU A 46 0.28 0.44 4.99
CA LEU A 46 -0.09 1.82 5.31
C LEU A 46 -1.60 2.06 5.05
N LEU A 47 -2.12 1.58 3.93
CA LEU A 47 -3.56 1.66 3.63
C LEU A 47 -4.40 0.82 4.58
N ALA A 48 -3.92 -0.36 4.99
CA ALA A 48 -4.61 -1.20 5.96
C ALA A 48 -4.74 -0.49 7.32
N ALA A 49 -3.66 0.13 7.81
CA ALA A 49 -3.67 0.94 9.02
C ALA A 49 -4.63 2.14 8.91
N ALA A 50 -4.63 2.82 7.75
CA ALA A 50 -5.54 3.94 7.51
C ALA A 50 -7.01 3.53 7.48
N ILE A 51 -7.31 2.36 6.90
CA ILE A 51 -8.66 1.78 6.91
C ILE A 51 -9.08 1.43 8.34
N GLU A 52 -8.20 0.86 9.16
CA GLU A 52 -8.50 0.56 10.56
C GLU A 52 -8.82 1.84 11.36
N ARG A 53 -7.99 2.89 11.24
CA ARG A 53 -8.25 4.18 11.89
C ARG A 53 -9.55 4.81 11.40
N CYS A 54 -9.83 4.75 10.10
CA CYS A 54 -11.08 5.24 9.53
C CYS A 54 -12.30 4.53 10.13
N LYS A 55 -12.25 3.19 10.20
CA LYS A 55 -13.29 2.36 10.82
C LYS A 55 -13.45 2.62 12.32
N ALA A 56 -12.34 2.78 13.05
CA ALA A 56 -12.36 3.11 14.48
C ALA A 56 -13.06 4.46 14.74
N ASN A 57 -12.96 5.40 13.80
CA ASN A 57 -13.65 6.68 13.84
C ASN A 57 -15.08 6.64 13.23
N ASN A 58 -15.65 5.45 12.99
CA ASN A 58 -16.96 5.25 12.37
C ASN A 58 -17.14 5.98 11.03
N ARG A 59 -16.04 6.13 10.28
CA ARG A 59 -16.04 6.77 8.97
C ARG A 59 -15.93 5.72 7.87
N SER A 60 -16.56 6.00 6.73
CA SER A 60 -16.48 5.19 5.51
C SER A 60 -15.51 5.78 4.47
N THR A 61 -15.02 6.99 4.69
CA THR A 61 -14.10 7.71 3.80
C THR A 61 -12.74 7.84 4.47
N VAL A 62 -11.73 7.14 3.95
CA VAL A 62 -10.32 7.32 4.33
C VAL A 62 -9.88 8.71 3.88
N ARG A 63 -9.27 9.47 4.79
CA ARG A 63 -8.77 10.84 4.57
C ARG A 63 -7.27 10.87 4.82
N PRO A 64 -6.56 11.94 4.39
CA PRO A 64 -5.11 12.02 4.53
C PRO A 64 -4.60 11.86 5.97
N HIS A 65 -5.36 12.29 6.97
CA HIS A 65 -5.00 12.14 8.38
C HIS A 65 -5.20 10.72 8.94
N ASP A 66 -5.79 9.81 8.17
CA ASP A 66 -5.88 8.41 8.56
C ASP A 66 -4.60 7.63 8.16
N LEU A 67 -3.78 8.15 7.22
CA LEU A 67 -2.52 7.54 6.77
C LEU A 67 -1.44 7.53 7.87
#